data_AF-A0A356C043-F1
#
_entry.id   AF-A0A356C043-F1
#
_cell.length_a   1.000
_cell.length_b   1.000
_cell.length_c   1.000
_cell.angle_alpha   90.00
_cell.angle_beta   90.00
_cell.angle_gamma   90.00
#
_symmetry.space_group_name_H-M   'P 1'
#
loop_
_entity.id
_entity.type
_entity.pdbx_description
1 polymer ?
#
loop_
_entity_poly.entity_id
_entity_poly.type
_entity_poly.pdbx_seq_one_letter_code
_entity_poly.pdbx_strand_id
1 'polypeptide(L)'
;MTNKEPKAAQNMRDLVERFLATSPVKRIQTKAIEDHVIKNLGIQDYWQRGGYLAFADLISQLVQENRLKPIKARKTNGMDPSLFNWYQSIPLQESFSLEEQRELLKLYHPKLDLAYYLQRQEAYRRDKPYLADLDRYFRQFKNSQDMQKG
;
A
#
# COMPACT_ATOMS: atom_id res chain seq x y z
N MET A 1 28.67 -14.55 -16.46
CA MET A 1 28.24 -15.28 -15.25
C MET A 1 27.05 -14.53 -14.67
N THR A 2 25.83 -15.01 -14.93
CA THR A 2 24.61 -14.41 -14.36
C THR A 2 24.52 -14.80 -12.90
N ASN A 3 24.72 -13.85 -12.00
CA ASN A 3 24.48 -14.00 -10.57
C ASN A 3 23.03 -14.45 -10.36
N LYS A 4 22.84 -15.74 -10.05
CA LYS A 4 21.61 -16.20 -9.40
C LYS A 4 21.74 -15.74 -7.96
N GLU A 5 20.99 -14.71 -7.58
CA GLU A 5 20.76 -14.41 -6.18
C GLU A 5 20.29 -15.69 -5.47
N PRO A 6 20.72 -15.91 -4.21
CA PRO A 6 20.31 -17.09 -3.48
C PRO A 6 18.78 -17.09 -3.37
N LYS A 7 18.16 -18.25 -3.64
CA LYS A 7 16.74 -18.54 -3.35
C LYS A 7 16.53 -18.44 -1.83
N ALA A 8 16.56 -17.23 -1.27
CA ALA A 8 15.94 -16.96 0.02
C ALA A 8 14.50 -17.45 -0.08
N ALA A 9 13.99 -18.12 0.96
CA ALA A 9 12.68 -18.78 0.96
C ALA A 9 11.57 -17.80 0.56
N GLN A 10 11.34 -17.68 -0.75
CA GLN A 10 10.45 -16.69 -1.31
C GLN A 10 9.04 -17.14 -0.98
N ASN A 11 8.33 -16.37 -0.16
CA ASN A 11 6.95 -16.71 0.17
C ASN A 11 6.01 -16.23 -0.96
N MET A 12 4.80 -16.79 -1.02
CA MET A 12 3.82 -16.48 -2.06
C MET A 12 3.47 -14.99 -2.08
N ARG A 13 3.41 -14.35 -0.91
CA ARG A 13 3.09 -12.94 -0.75
C ARG A 13 4.14 -12.02 -1.39
N ASP A 14 5.42 -12.26 -1.12
CA ASP A 14 6.52 -11.46 -1.66
C ASP A 14 6.53 -11.47 -3.19
N LEU A 15 6.18 -12.62 -3.80
CA LEU A 15 6.07 -12.74 -5.25
C LEU A 15 4.92 -11.91 -5.81
N VAL A 16 3.76 -11.97 -5.16
CA VAL A 16 2.61 -11.15 -5.55
C VAL A 16 2.95 -9.67 -5.38
N GLU A 17 3.52 -9.25 -4.25
CA GLU A 17 3.85 -7.84 -4.02
C GLU A 17 4.89 -7.31 -5.01
N ARG A 18 5.94 -8.08 -5.33
CA ARG A 18 6.91 -7.73 -6.37
C ARG A 18 6.28 -7.65 -7.75
N PHE A 19 5.38 -8.56 -8.09
CA PHE A 19 4.64 -8.51 -9.35
C PHE A 19 3.79 -7.25 -9.46
N LEU A 20 3.08 -6.89 -8.38
CA LEU A 20 2.27 -5.67 -8.36
C LEU A 20 3.11 -4.39 -8.45
N ALA A 21 4.29 -4.37 -7.82
CA ALA A 21 5.21 -3.22 -7.84
C ALA A 21 5.89 -3.02 -9.20
N THR A 22 6.18 -4.11 -9.92
CA THR A 22 6.89 -4.07 -11.22
C THR A 22 5.94 -4.02 -12.42
N SER A 23 4.63 -4.21 -12.21
CA SER A 23 3.66 -4.22 -13.31
C SER A 23 3.49 -2.82 -13.92
N PRO A 24 3.67 -2.65 -15.25
CA PRO A 24 3.48 -1.37 -15.92
C PRO A 24 1.99 -0.98 -16.04
N VAL A 25 1.08 -1.94 -15.80
CA VAL A 25 -0.37 -1.73 -15.94
C VAL A 25 -1.06 -1.78 -14.59
N LYS A 26 -1.91 -0.78 -14.32
CA LYS A 26 -2.70 -0.74 -13.08
C LYS A 26 -3.80 -1.79 -13.02
N ARG A 27 -4.20 -2.40 -14.14
CA ARG A 27 -5.27 -3.40 -14.21
C ARG A 27 -4.67 -4.74 -14.56
N ILE A 28 -4.86 -5.70 -13.67
CA ILE A 28 -4.14 -6.96 -13.68
C ILE A 28 -5.15 -8.10 -13.60
N GLN A 29 -4.96 -9.13 -14.42
CA GLN A 29 -5.76 -10.35 -14.36
C GLN A 29 -5.31 -11.22 -13.19
N THR A 30 -6.27 -11.84 -12.51
CA THR A 30 -6.00 -12.79 -11.42
C THR A 30 -5.13 -13.95 -11.89
N LYS A 31 -5.42 -14.47 -13.08
CA LYS A 31 -4.61 -15.50 -13.71
C LYS A 31 -3.16 -15.07 -13.94
N ALA A 32 -2.94 -13.81 -14.34
CA ALA A 32 -1.57 -13.31 -14.54
C ALA A 32 -0.78 -13.25 -13.22
N ILE A 33 -1.45 -12.96 -12.10
CA ILE A 33 -0.83 -13.00 -10.77
C ILE A 33 -0.50 -14.45 -10.39
N GLU A 34 -1.44 -15.37 -10.56
CA GLU A 34 -1.26 -16.80 -10.25
C GLU A 34 -0.16 -17.44 -11.11
N ASP A 35 -0.17 -17.20 -12.43
CA ASP A 35 0.85 -17.67 -13.37
C ASP A 35 2.25 -17.17 -12.97
N HIS A 36 2.36 -15.92 -12.49
CA HIS A 36 3.62 -15.39 -12.00
C HIS A 36 4.10 -16.11 -10.73
N VAL A 37 3.19 -16.39 -9.79
CA VAL A 37 3.49 -17.14 -8.57
C VAL A 37 3.97 -18.56 -8.92
N ILE A 38 3.21 -19.28 -9.73
CA ILE A 38 3.53 -20.67 -10.15
C ILE A 38 4.86 -20.70 -10.90
N LYS A 39 5.13 -19.74 -11.78
CA LYS A 39 6.38 -19.65 -12.54
C LYS A 39 7.61 -19.49 -11.64
N ASN A 40 7.50 -18.75 -10.53
CA ASN A 40 8.64 -18.47 -9.65
C ASN A 40 8.80 -19.48 -8.50
N LEU A 41 7.70 -20.02 -7.96
CA LEU A 41 7.74 -21.08 -6.95
C LEU A 41 7.99 -22.45 -7.58
N GLY A 42 7.36 -22.72 -8.71
CA GLY A 42 7.18 -24.06 -9.25
C GLY A 42 5.83 -24.65 -8.82
N ILE A 43 5.24 -25.47 -9.68
CA ILE A 43 3.89 -26.02 -9.46
C ILE A 43 3.81 -26.92 -8.23
N GLN A 44 4.86 -27.69 -7.92
CA GLN A 44 4.89 -28.56 -6.75
C GLN A 44 4.90 -27.75 -5.44
N ASP A 45 5.79 -26.75 -5.34
CA ASP A 45 5.89 -25.87 -4.18
C ASP A 45 4.62 -25.03 -3.99
N TYR A 46 3.94 -24.65 -5.09
CA TYR A 46 2.65 -23.97 -5.04
C TYR A 46 1.60 -24.81 -4.29
N TRP A 47 1.45 -26.09 -4.68
CA TRP A 47 0.50 -27.00 -4.03
C TRP A 47 0.89 -27.34 -2.59
N GLN A 48 2.18 -27.51 -2.30
CA GLN A 48 2.66 -27.74 -0.92
C GLN A 48 2.35 -26.56 0.01
N ARG A 49 2.23 -25.35 -0.54
CA ARG A 49 1.90 -24.12 0.21
C ARG A 49 0.40 -23.81 0.26
N GLY A 50 -0.45 -24.80 -0.03
CA GLY A 50 -1.91 -24.65 0.00
C GLY A 50 -2.55 -24.28 -1.33
N GLY A 51 -1.76 -24.14 -2.41
CA GLY A 51 -2.22 -23.96 -3.78
C GLY A 51 -3.23 -22.82 -3.94
N TYR A 52 -4.30 -23.10 -4.70
CA TYR A 52 -5.32 -22.12 -5.02
C TYR A 52 -6.02 -21.53 -3.78
N LEU A 53 -6.24 -22.33 -2.74
CA LEU A 53 -6.89 -21.88 -1.51
C LEU A 53 -6.05 -20.81 -0.81
N ALA A 54 -4.77 -21.08 -0.60
CA ALA A 54 -3.84 -20.11 -0.01
C ALA A 54 -3.67 -18.86 -0.88
N PHE A 55 -3.67 -19.03 -2.20
CA PHE A 55 -3.65 -17.92 -3.15
C PHE A 55 -4.90 -17.04 -3.04
N ALA A 56 -6.09 -17.65 -2.98
CA ALA A 56 -7.35 -16.93 -2.85
C ALA A 56 -7.46 -16.16 -1.53
N ASP A 57 -6.98 -16.74 -0.44
CA ASP A 57 -6.90 -16.08 0.86
C ASP A 57 -5.95 -14.87 0.80
N LEU A 58 -4.77 -15.04 0.19
CA LEU A 58 -3.81 -13.95 0.02
C LEU A 58 -4.39 -12.81 -0.84
N ILE A 59 -5.06 -13.11 -1.95
CA ILE A 59 -5.70 -12.06 -2.77
C ILE A 59 -6.79 -11.34 -1.97
N SER A 60 -7.56 -12.07 -1.16
CA SER A 60 -8.59 -11.49 -0.29
C SER A 60 -7.98 -10.56 0.78
N GLN A 61 -6.86 -10.95 1.38
CA GLN A 61 -6.09 -10.10 2.30
C GLN A 61 -5.60 -8.83 1.61
N LEU A 62 -5.01 -8.93 0.41
CA LEU A 62 -4.55 -7.77 -0.35
C LEU A 62 -5.69 -6.82 -0.73
N VAL A 63 -6.91 -7.32 -0.89
CA VAL A 63 -8.11 -6.48 -1.05
C VAL A 63 -8.48 -5.78 0.26
N GLN A 64 -8.47 -6.49 1.38
CA GLN A 64 -8.73 -5.91 2.70
C GLN A 64 -7.71 -4.83 3.08
N GLU A 65 -6.43 -5.06 2.76
CA GLU A 65 -5.33 -4.12 2.94
C GLU A 65 -5.32 -2.98 1.92
N ASN A 66 -6.31 -2.93 1.01
CA ASN A 66 -6.42 -1.92 -0.02
C ASN A 66 -5.18 -1.84 -0.95
N ARG A 67 -4.49 -2.97 -1.14
CA ARG A 67 -3.41 -3.15 -2.14
C ARG A 67 -3.97 -3.53 -3.51
N LEU A 68 -5.14 -4.18 -3.52
CA LEU A 68 -5.88 -4.55 -4.73
C LEU A 68 -7.32 -4.08 -4.64
N LYS A 69 -7.87 -3.58 -5.74
CA LYS A 69 -9.29 -3.24 -5.86
C LYS A 69 -9.97 -4.10 -6.92
N PRO A 70 -11.01 -4.89 -6.58
CA PRO A 70 -11.68 -5.74 -7.55
C PRO A 70 -12.44 -4.93 -8.61
N ILE A 71 -12.37 -5.37 -9.87
CA ILE A 71 -13.12 -4.78 -10.98
C ILE A 71 -14.43 -5.56 -11.17
N LYS A 72 -15.48 -5.14 -10.45
CA LYS A 72 -16.78 -5.84 -10.40
C LYS A 72 -17.41 -6.12 -11.78
N ALA A 73 -17.24 -5.21 -12.73
CA ALA A 73 -17.77 -5.36 -14.09
C ALA A 73 -17.23 -6.59 -14.84
N ARG A 74 -16.09 -7.16 -14.41
CA ARG A 74 -15.45 -8.30 -15.08
C ARG A 74 -15.75 -9.67 -14.46
N LYS A 75 -16.75 -9.75 -13.58
CA LYS A 75 -17.22 -11.01 -12.95
C LYS A 75 -16.10 -11.75 -12.20
N THR A 76 -16.40 -12.96 -11.71
CA THR A 76 -15.46 -13.84 -11.02
C THR A 76 -14.97 -14.99 -11.91
N ASN A 77 -13.92 -15.66 -11.47
CA ASN A 77 -13.22 -16.71 -12.21
C ASN A 77 -13.93 -18.09 -12.16
N GLY A 78 -15.06 -18.20 -11.47
CA GLY A 78 -15.82 -19.46 -11.35
C GLY A 78 -15.13 -20.55 -10.52
N MET A 79 -14.05 -20.20 -9.80
CA MET A 79 -13.35 -21.10 -8.88
C MET A 79 -13.96 -21.03 -7.47
N ASP A 80 -13.55 -21.94 -6.59
CA ASP A 80 -13.93 -21.97 -5.18
C ASP A 80 -12.67 -21.98 -4.29
N PRO A 81 -12.41 -20.92 -3.48
CA PRO A 81 -13.19 -19.69 -3.34
C PRO A 81 -13.17 -18.79 -4.58
N SER A 82 -14.26 -18.06 -4.84
CA SER A 82 -14.37 -17.23 -6.05
C SER A 82 -13.58 -15.93 -5.95
N LEU A 83 -12.69 -15.67 -6.92
CA LEU A 83 -11.96 -14.41 -7.06
C LEU A 83 -12.50 -13.60 -8.25
N PHE A 84 -12.40 -12.28 -8.21
CA PHE A 84 -12.69 -11.45 -9.39
C PHE A 84 -11.70 -11.77 -10.50
N ASN A 85 -12.09 -11.65 -11.77
CA ASN A 85 -11.16 -11.92 -12.88
C ASN A 85 -10.06 -10.87 -13.01
N TRP A 86 -10.33 -9.66 -12.52
CA TRP A 86 -9.44 -8.52 -12.66
C TRP A 86 -9.42 -7.68 -11.39
N TYR A 87 -8.23 -7.20 -11.07
CA TYR A 87 -7.98 -6.26 -9.99
C TYR A 87 -7.28 -5.03 -10.54
N GLN A 88 -7.52 -3.90 -9.88
CA GLN A 88 -6.71 -2.70 -10.02
C GLN A 88 -5.66 -2.68 -8.91
N SER A 89 -4.38 -2.64 -9.25
CA SER A 89 -3.31 -2.45 -8.29
C SER A 89 -3.37 -1.04 -7.71
N ILE A 90 -3.24 -0.98 -6.39
CA ILE A 90 -3.09 0.26 -5.64
C ILE A 90 -1.61 0.32 -5.24
N PRO A 91 -0.85 1.33 -5.72
CA PRO A 91 0.54 1.48 -5.33
C PRO A 91 0.64 1.52 -3.81
N LEU A 92 1.64 0.84 -3.25
CA LEU A 92 1.98 0.98 -1.86
C LEU A 92 2.41 2.45 -1.66
N GLN A 93 1.51 3.28 -1.17
CA GLN A 93 1.90 4.59 -0.68
C GLN A 93 2.63 4.33 0.63
N GLU A 94 3.90 4.72 0.70
CA GLU A 94 4.62 4.74 1.96
C GLU A 94 3.75 5.52 2.96
N SER A 95 3.32 4.86 4.03
CA SER A 95 2.59 5.45 5.14
C SER A 95 3.52 5.52 6.33
N PHE A 96 3.43 6.57 7.14
CA PHE A 96 4.19 6.63 8.39
C PHE A 96 3.76 5.49 9.32
N SER A 97 4.70 4.88 10.04
CA SER A 97 4.40 4.01 11.18
C SER A 97 3.61 4.78 12.24
N LEU A 98 2.94 4.07 13.17
CA LEU A 98 2.16 4.70 14.24
C LEU A 98 3.00 5.67 15.09
N GLU A 99 4.27 5.36 15.31
CA GLU A 99 5.20 6.22 16.04
C GLU A 99 5.53 7.49 15.25
N GLU A 100 5.90 7.35 13.97
CA GLU A 100 6.15 8.48 13.09
C GLU A 100 4.92 9.38 12.92
N GLN A 101 3.71 8.81 12.85
CA GLN A 101 2.46 9.56 12.82
C GLN A 101 2.27 10.42 14.07
N ARG A 102 2.56 9.85 15.26
CA ARG A 102 2.47 10.58 16.53
C ARG A 102 3.47 11.72 16.60
N GLU A 103 4.71 11.48 16.18
CA GLU A 103 5.73 12.52 16.14
C GLU A 103 5.34 13.63 15.14
N LEU A 104 4.82 13.27 13.96
CA LEU A 104 4.36 14.24 12.97
C LEU A 104 3.26 15.17 13.53
N LEU A 105 2.27 14.60 14.24
CA LEU A 105 1.19 15.37 14.86
C LEU A 105 1.68 16.34 15.94
N LYS A 106 2.81 16.05 16.60
CA LYS A 106 3.41 16.95 17.60
C LYS A 106 4.19 18.12 16.98
N LEU A 107 4.72 17.94 15.77
CA LEU A 107 5.53 18.97 15.10
C LEU A 107 4.71 20.19 14.69
N TYR A 108 3.43 20.00 14.37
CA TYR A 108 2.59 21.02 13.76
C TYR A 108 1.52 21.55 14.72
N HIS A 109 1.02 22.76 14.44
CA HIS A 109 -0.05 23.39 15.20
C HIS A 109 -1.35 22.57 15.08
N PRO A 110 -2.10 22.34 16.18
CA PRO A 110 -3.27 21.44 16.19
C PRO A 110 -4.46 21.88 15.30
N LYS A 111 -4.40 23.08 14.71
CA LYS A 111 -5.39 23.54 13.72
C LYS A 111 -5.10 23.03 12.30
N LEU A 112 -3.90 22.48 12.06
CA LEU A 112 -3.57 21.84 10.79
C LEU A 112 -4.16 20.43 10.76
N ASP A 113 -5.01 20.17 9.77
CA ASP A 113 -5.47 18.81 9.48
C ASP A 113 -4.38 18.06 8.70
N LEU A 114 -3.75 17.10 9.36
CA LEU A 114 -2.71 16.26 8.78
C LEU A 114 -3.21 14.87 8.39
N ALA A 115 -4.51 14.56 8.56
CA ALA A 115 -5.04 13.22 8.32
C ALA A 115 -4.74 12.70 6.91
N TYR A 116 -4.80 13.60 5.91
CA TYR A 116 -4.44 13.30 4.53
C TYR A 116 -2.96 12.89 4.36
N TYR A 117 -2.06 13.53 5.11
CA TYR A 117 -0.62 13.36 5.00
C TYR A 117 -0.08 12.15 5.77
N LEU A 118 -0.74 11.77 6.87
CA LEU A 118 -0.35 10.62 7.68
C LEU A 118 -0.36 9.30 6.88
N GLN A 119 -1.26 9.20 5.90
CA GLN A 119 -1.40 8.02 5.05
C GLN A 119 -0.60 8.12 3.74
N ARG A 120 0.11 9.22 3.50
CA ARG A 120 0.76 9.53 2.21
C ARG A 120 2.09 10.26 2.43
N GLN A 121 3.15 9.51 2.74
CA GLN A 121 4.47 10.09 3.01
C GLN A 121 4.99 10.95 1.84
N GLU A 122 4.77 10.55 0.58
CA GLU A 122 5.19 11.33 -0.58
C GLU A 122 4.49 12.69 -0.67
N ALA A 123 3.17 12.72 -0.42
CA ALA A 123 2.42 13.96 -0.42
C ALA A 123 2.92 14.90 0.70
N TYR A 124 3.24 14.33 1.87
CA TYR A 124 3.86 15.09 2.96
C TYR A 124 5.22 15.64 2.55
N ARG A 125 6.12 14.81 2.00
CA ARG A 125 7.47 15.22 1.57
C ARG A 125 7.40 16.38 0.57
N ARG A 126 6.47 16.31 -0.39
CA ARG A 126 6.23 17.35 -1.40
C ARG A 126 5.70 18.65 -0.79
N ASP A 127 4.72 18.56 0.11
CA ASP A 127 4.00 19.73 0.61
C ASP A 127 4.59 20.30 1.93
N LYS A 128 5.62 19.66 2.47
CA LYS A 128 6.30 20.03 3.73
C LYS A 128 6.65 21.53 3.84
N PRO A 129 7.16 22.22 2.80
CA PRO A 129 7.44 23.65 2.88
C PRO A 129 6.19 24.48 3.18
N TYR A 130 5.07 24.18 2.50
CA TYR A 130 3.80 24.89 2.70
C TYR A 130 3.19 24.61 4.08
N LEU A 131 3.30 23.38 4.57
CA LEU A 131 2.86 23.02 5.92
C LEU A 131 3.64 23.80 6.98
N ALA A 132 4.94 24.02 6.78
CA ALA A 132 5.76 24.85 7.68
C ALA A 132 5.35 26.32 7.68
N ASP A 133 4.98 26.87 6.51
CA ASP A 133 4.49 28.25 6.41
C ASP A 133 3.14 28.43 7.12
N LEU A 134 2.23 27.47 6.95
CA LEU A 134 0.93 27.47 7.64
C LEU A 134 1.08 27.30 9.15
N ASP A 135 1.98 26.44 9.60
CA ASP A 135 2.29 26.25 11.03
C ASP A 135 2.77 27.55 11.68
N ARG A 136 3.73 28.23 11.03
CA ARG A 136 4.24 29.53 11.48
C ARG A 136 3.13 30.56 11.56
N TYR A 137 2.26 30.61 10.55
CA TYR A 137 1.10 31.52 10.53
C TYR A 137 0.18 31.28 11.74
N PHE A 138 -0.21 30.03 12.00
CA PHE A 138 -1.11 29.72 13.12
C PHE A 138 -0.48 30.00 14.49
N ARG A 139 0.83 29.77 14.65
CA ARG A 139 1.55 30.10 15.89
C ARG A 139 1.67 31.60 16.12
N GLN A 140 1.94 32.38 15.09
CA GLN A 140 2.01 33.85 15.17
C GLN A 140 0.65 34.46 15.50
N PHE A 141 -0.43 33.96 14.89
CA PHE A 141 -1.79 34.41 15.19
C PHE A 141 -2.19 34.19 16.65
N LYS A 142 -1.70 33.12 17.30
CA LYS A 142 -1.95 32.89 18.73
C LYS A 142 -1.28 33.96 19.59
N ASN A 143 -0.01 34.26 19.33
CA ASN A 143 0.76 35.24 20.11
C ASN A 143 0.16 36.66 20.05
N SER A 144 -0.40 37.06 18.91
CA SER A 144 -1.02 38.38 18.76
C SER A 144 -2.37 38.51 19.49
N GLN A 145 -3.09 37.41 19.71
CA GLN A 145 -4.36 37.39 20.44
C GLN A 145 -4.16 37.37 21.96
N ASP A 146 -3.05 36.78 22.43
CA ASP A 146 -2.69 36.76 23.84
C ASP A 146 -2.20 38.14 24.33
N MET A 147 -1.59 38.97 23.46
CA MET A 147 -1.16 40.35 23.80
C MET A 147 -2.31 41.38 23.84
N GLN A 148 -3.49 41.07 23.32
CA GLN A 148 -4.66 41.98 23.36
C GLN A 148 -5.62 41.68 24.53
N LYS A 149 -5.31 40.68 25.36
CA LYS A 149 -6.10 40.30 26.54
C LYS A 149 -5.39 40.58 27.87
N GLY A 150 -4.31 41.36 27.85
CA GLY A 150 -3.59 41.84 29.04
C GLY A 150 -4.11 43.18 29.53
#